data_AF-A0A1U8A5I5-F1
#
_entry.id   AF-A0A1U8A5I5-F1
#
_cell.length_a   1.000
_cell.length_b   1.000
_cell.length_c   1.000
_cell.angle_alpha   90.00
_cell.angle_beta   90.00
_cell.angle_gamma   90.00
#
_symmetry.space_group_name_H-M   'P 1'
#
loop_
_entity.id
_entity.type
_entity.pdbx_description
1 polymer ?
#
loop_
_entity_poly.entity_id
_entity_poly.type
_entity_poly.pdbx_seq_one_letter_code
_entity_poly.pdbx_strand_id
1 'polypeptide(L)'
;MISSSSFTIISKCTVFPEQKSSLGLLKLSVSDLPMLSCHYIQKGLFYTRPPLPIDSLLSLLKRGLSKTLIYFPALAGRLTTDDDGFVYIACNDAGVDFLHANAAHLTIRDILSPVHVPDSVKEFFAFDRTISYDGHFMPIAAVQVTELADGIFIGCTVNHAVADGTSFWNFFNAFAEVCRGVNKLTRPPDFRRNFVNGSLAVLRFPEGGPQITFSSDVPLSERIFHFSREAILKLKSRANKWVDNRLTVEVEILGKQSNDGWKPQSDNNQNPNGKITSVIGSWLRNAVSNSQVTETADQTVEVSSFQSLCAQLWRSVTRARKLPPSKPTTFRMAVNCRLRIEPKVDPYYFGNAIQSIPTIASAGEILSGNLRACALLLHGNVIAYNDAAVRRVVEDWEKNPRCFPLGNSDGAMLTMGSSPRFPMYDNDFGWGRPLAVRSGRANKFDGKISAFPGREGGGSVDLEVCLAPETMEGLEKDSEFMQYVS
;
A
#
# COMPACT_ATOMS: atom_id res chain seq x y z
N MET A 1 -9.64 -41.55 9.45
CA MET A 1 -8.41 -40.75 9.34
C MET A 1 -8.68 -39.43 10.05
N ILE A 2 -7.91 -39.12 11.10
CA ILE A 2 -8.06 -37.88 11.85
C ILE A 2 -7.57 -36.77 10.92
N SER A 3 -8.50 -35.95 10.42
CA SER A 3 -8.14 -34.75 9.65
C SER A 3 -7.31 -33.85 10.55
N SER A 4 -6.08 -33.54 10.14
CA SER A 4 -5.19 -32.61 10.85
C SER A 4 -5.92 -31.29 11.08
N SER A 5 -6.16 -30.94 12.34
CA SER A 5 -6.83 -29.71 12.76
C SER A 5 -5.91 -28.49 12.80
N SER A 6 -4.77 -28.54 12.11
CA SER A 6 -3.74 -27.49 12.15
C SER A 6 -3.20 -27.16 10.76
N PHE A 7 -2.73 -25.92 10.61
CA PHE A 7 -1.98 -25.46 9.45
C PHE A 7 -0.73 -26.31 9.23
N THR A 8 -0.44 -26.63 7.96
CA THR A 8 0.79 -27.35 7.59
C THR A 8 1.34 -26.87 6.25
N ILE A 9 2.66 -26.64 6.19
CA ILE A 9 3.37 -26.51 4.91
C ILE A 9 3.48 -27.90 4.28
N ILE A 10 2.90 -28.07 3.09
CA ILE A 10 2.95 -29.33 2.32
C ILE A 10 4.25 -29.41 1.53
N SER A 11 4.60 -28.33 0.83
CA SER A 11 5.81 -28.30 0.01
C SER A 11 6.40 -26.91 -0.10
N LYS A 12 7.71 -26.87 -0.33
CA LYS A 12 8.50 -25.67 -0.62
C LYS A 12 9.44 -25.98 -1.78
N CYS A 13 9.50 -25.08 -2.76
CA CYS A 13 10.48 -25.15 -3.85
C CYS A 13 10.93 -23.75 -4.26
N THR A 14 12.04 -23.65 -4.96
CA THR A 14 12.49 -22.41 -5.58
C THR A 14 12.02 -22.35 -7.03
N VAL A 15 11.43 -21.23 -7.44
CA VAL A 15 11.04 -20.95 -8.83
C VAL A 15 12.06 -19.99 -9.43
N PHE A 16 12.67 -20.41 -10.52
CA PHE A 16 13.65 -19.64 -11.28
C PHE A 16 12.98 -18.92 -12.45
N PRO A 17 13.53 -17.77 -12.90
CA PRO A 17 13.05 -17.14 -14.12
C PRO A 17 13.22 -18.09 -15.32
N GLU A 18 12.27 -18.06 -16.26
CA GLU A 18 12.28 -18.94 -17.45
C GLU A 18 13.45 -18.61 -18.40
N GLN A 19 13.96 -17.37 -18.32
CA GLN A 19 15.08 -16.88 -19.11
C GLN A 19 16.08 -16.18 -18.20
N LYS A 20 17.37 -16.27 -18.55
CA LYS A 20 18.42 -15.58 -17.80
C LYS A 20 18.24 -14.06 -17.90
N SER A 21 18.44 -13.37 -16.78
CA SER A 21 18.44 -11.91 -16.78
C SER A 21 19.67 -11.37 -17.49
N SER A 22 19.48 -10.29 -18.26
CA SER A 22 20.56 -9.43 -18.73
C SER A 22 20.86 -8.27 -17.77
N LEU A 23 20.08 -8.14 -16.69
CA LEU A 23 20.24 -7.08 -15.71
C LEU A 23 21.37 -7.45 -14.76
N GLY A 24 22.32 -6.53 -14.56
CA GLY A 24 23.46 -6.73 -13.65
C GLY A 24 23.13 -6.36 -12.21
N LEU A 25 24.04 -5.58 -11.61
CA LEU A 25 23.85 -5.02 -10.27
C LEU A 25 22.96 -3.77 -10.34
N LEU A 26 21.94 -3.72 -9.48
CA LEU A 26 21.14 -2.51 -9.26
C LEU A 26 21.49 -1.90 -7.92
N LYS A 27 22.13 -0.73 -7.91
CA LYS A 27 22.43 0.00 -6.68
C LYS A 27 21.11 0.39 -5.98
N LEU A 28 21.00 0.13 -4.67
CA LEU A 28 19.89 0.63 -3.87
C LEU A 28 19.94 2.16 -3.80
N SER A 29 18.80 2.81 -4.02
CA SER A 29 18.67 4.25 -3.94
C SER A 29 18.60 4.75 -2.49
N VAL A 30 18.73 6.06 -2.30
CA VAL A 30 18.51 6.74 -1.01
C VAL A 30 17.14 6.47 -0.39
N SER A 31 16.14 6.09 -1.19
CA SER A 31 14.81 5.73 -0.68
C SER A 31 14.65 4.24 -0.40
N ASP A 32 15.52 3.40 -0.97
CA ASP A 32 15.57 1.96 -0.70
C ASP A 32 16.33 1.67 0.60
N LEU A 33 17.47 2.35 0.83
CA LEU A 33 18.37 2.11 1.96
C LEU A 33 17.70 2.16 3.35
N PRO A 34 16.83 3.14 3.68
CA PRO A 34 16.16 3.18 4.99
C PRO A 34 15.31 1.94 5.27
N MET A 35 14.78 1.32 4.21
CA MET A 35 13.90 0.16 4.29
C MET A 35 14.64 -1.13 4.65
N LEU A 36 15.98 -1.14 4.65
CA LEU A 36 16.77 -2.31 5.07
C LEU A 36 16.45 -2.76 6.51
N SER A 37 15.93 -1.87 7.36
CA SER A 37 15.45 -2.17 8.72
C SER A 37 13.97 -2.57 8.82
N CYS A 38 13.21 -2.51 7.72
CA CYS A 38 11.78 -2.85 7.70
C CYS A 38 11.58 -4.34 7.44
N HIS A 39 10.49 -4.92 7.94
CA HIS A 39 10.08 -6.26 7.52
C HIS A 39 9.71 -6.28 6.04
N TYR A 40 9.82 -7.46 5.40
CA TYR A 40 9.30 -7.70 4.06
C TYR A 40 7.81 -7.33 3.97
N ILE A 41 7.37 -6.73 2.87
CA ILE A 41 5.96 -6.45 2.61
C ILE A 41 5.21 -7.78 2.43
N GLN A 42 4.16 -8.00 3.23
CA GLN A 42 3.28 -9.16 3.12
C GLN A 42 1.85 -8.72 2.79
N LYS A 43 1.35 -9.06 1.60
CA LYS A 43 -0.07 -8.89 1.22
C LYS A 43 -0.55 -10.10 0.44
N GLY A 44 -1.80 -10.48 0.66
CA GLY A 44 -2.39 -11.64 0.01
C GLY A 44 -3.89 -11.53 -0.10
N LEU A 45 -4.45 -12.43 -0.91
CA LEU A 45 -5.79 -12.33 -1.44
C LEU A 45 -6.52 -13.67 -1.29
N PHE A 46 -7.76 -13.62 -0.83
CA PHE A 46 -8.66 -14.79 -0.83
C PHE A 46 -9.35 -14.94 -2.18
N TYR A 47 -9.49 -16.18 -2.64
CA TYR A 47 -10.27 -16.54 -3.82
C TYR A 47 -11.21 -17.69 -3.49
N THR A 48 -12.37 -17.70 -4.13
CA THR A 48 -13.17 -18.93 -4.21
C THR A 48 -12.34 -20.04 -4.84
N ARG A 49 -12.66 -21.30 -4.51
CA ARG A 49 -11.94 -22.46 -5.05
C ARG A 49 -11.85 -22.38 -6.58
N PRO A 50 -10.64 -22.33 -7.16
CA PRO A 50 -10.48 -22.36 -8.61
C PRO A 50 -11.04 -23.66 -9.20
N PRO A 51 -11.57 -23.65 -10.42
CA PRO A 51 -12.12 -24.84 -11.09
C PRO A 51 -11.00 -25.74 -11.66
N LEU A 52 -9.95 -25.97 -10.88
CA LEU A 52 -8.76 -26.73 -11.24
C LEU A 52 -8.36 -27.67 -10.09
N PRO A 53 -7.90 -28.90 -10.37
CA PRO A 53 -7.21 -29.70 -9.36
C PRO A 53 -6.00 -28.94 -8.79
N ILE A 54 -5.71 -29.14 -7.50
CA ILE A 54 -4.65 -28.39 -6.81
C ILE A 54 -3.29 -28.52 -7.50
N ASP A 55 -2.90 -29.71 -7.97
CA ASP A 55 -1.61 -29.90 -8.66
C ASP A 55 -1.52 -29.12 -9.98
N SER A 56 -2.63 -29.03 -10.71
CA SER A 56 -2.73 -28.23 -11.94
C SER A 56 -2.65 -26.74 -11.63
N LEU A 57 -3.31 -26.29 -10.56
CA LEU A 57 -3.23 -24.91 -10.09
C LEU A 57 -1.80 -24.52 -9.68
N LEU A 58 -1.14 -25.35 -8.86
CA LEU A 58 0.23 -25.11 -8.42
C LEU A 58 1.20 -25.10 -9.62
N SER A 59 1.02 -26.00 -10.58
CA SER A 59 1.83 -26.03 -11.82
C SER A 59 1.63 -24.76 -12.66
N LEU A 60 0.38 -24.30 -12.80
CA LEU A 60 0.05 -23.05 -13.49
C LEU A 60 0.72 -21.86 -12.82
N LEU A 61 0.58 -21.72 -11.51
CA LEU A 61 1.14 -20.62 -10.73
C LEU A 61 2.68 -20.62 -10.75
N LYS A 62 3.33 -21.78 -10.60
CA LYS A 62 4.81 -21.89 -10.69
C LYS A 62 5.31 -21.47 -12.07
N ARG A 63 4.67 -21.93 -13.15
CA ARG A 63 5.03 -21.55 -14.52
C ARG A 63 4.76 -20.07 -14.78
N GLY A 64 3.63 -19.55 -14.32
CA GLY A 64 3.30 -18.12 -14.43
C GLY A 64 4.30 -17.24 -13.68
N LEU A 65 4.73 -17.68 -12.49
CA LEU A 65 5.73 -16.97 -11.69
C LEU A 65 7.09 -16.98 -12.41
N SER A 66 7.54 -18.14 -12.89
CA SER A 66 8.78 -18.27 -13.67
C SER A 66 8.82 -17.32 -14.87
N LYS A 67 7.71 -17.20 -15.61
CA LYS A 67 7.57 -16.25 -16.73
C LYS A 67 7.53 -14.79 -16.29
N THR A 68 6.84 -14.50 -15.18
CA THR A 68 6.75 -13.14 -14.64
C THR A 68 8.13 -12.63 -14.22
N LEU A 69 8.97 -13.50 -13.64
CA LEU A 69 10.31 -13.13 -13.17
C LEU A 69 11.26 -12.69 -14.29
N ILE A 70 10.98 -13.00 -15.56
CA ILE A 70 11.71 -12.42 -16.71
C ILE A 70 11.62 -10.89 -16.69
N TYR A 71 10.44 -10.36 -16.36
CA TYR A 71 10.19 -8.92 -16.28
C TYR A 71 10.64 -8.33 -14.95
N PHE A 72 10.71 -9.14 -13.89
CA PHE A 72 11.04 -8.70 -12.53
C PHE A 72 12.33 -9.35 -12.00
N PRO A 73 13.48 -9.23 -12.70
CA PRO A 73 14.70 -9.96 -12.33
C PRO A 73 15.23 -9.60 -10.94
N ALA A 74 14.99 -8.37 -10.46
CA ALA A 74 15.34 -7.96 -9.11
C ALA A 74 14.73 -8.85 -8.01
N LEU A 75 13.54 -9.43 -8.26
CA LEU A 75 12.86 -10.30 -7.29
C LEU A 75 13.49 -11.71 -7.22
N ALA A 76 14.15 -12.16 -8.29
CA ALA A 76 14.89 -13.41 -8.31
C ALA A 76 16.37 -13.23 -7.90
N GLY A 77 16.78 -12.02 -7.49
CA GLY A 77 18.15 -11.69 -7.12
C GLY A 77 18.49 -11.94 -5.65
N ARG A 78 19.62 -11.39 -5.20
CA ARG A 78 20.03 -11.27 -3.79
C ARG A 78 20.62 -9.89 -3.52
N LEU A 79 20.57 -9.45 -2.27
CA LEU A 79 21.32 -8.25 -1.88
C LEU A 79 22.81 -8.59 -1.78
N THR A 80 23.66 -7.64 -2.13
CA THR A 80 25.11 -7.69 -1.92
C THR A 80 25.61 -6.32 -1.50
N THR A 81 26.67 -6.27 -0.72
CA THR A 81 27.33 -5.03 -0.29
C THR A 81 28.77 -5.05 -0.79
N ASP A 82 29.23 -3.96 -1.43
CA ASP A 82 30.62 -3.82 -1.87
C ASP A 82 31.53 -3.29 -0.74
N ASP A 83 32.84 -3.24 -1.01
CA ASP A 83 33.86 -2.81 -0.05
C ASP A 83 33.69 -1.34 0.41
N ASP A 84 33.08 -0.50 -0.42
CA ASP A 84 32.76 0.89 -0.09
C ASP A 84 31.52 1.01 0.81
N GLY A 85 30.71 -0.06 0.89
CA GLY A 85 29.50 -0.20 1.67
C GLY A 85 28.22 0.08 0.90
N PHE A 86 28.27 0.23 -0.43
CA PHE A 86 27.08 0.36 -1.24
C PHE A 86 26.36 -0.97 -1.36
N VAL A 87 25.03 -0.94 -1.19
CA VAL A 87 24.18 -2.11 -1.30
C VAL A 87 23.58 -2.18 -2.70
N TYR A 88 23.60 -3.36 -3.30
CA TYR A 88 23.05 -3.65 -4.62
C TYR A 88 22.08 -4.82 -4.55
N ILE A 89 21.18 -4.88 -5.52
CA ILE A 89 20.45 -6.09 -5.89
C ILE A 89 21.24 -6.75 -7.02
N ALA A 90 21.87 -7.88 -6.75
CA ALA A 90 22.44 -8.75 -7.76
C ALA A 90 21.31 -9.54 -8.43
N CYS A 91 20.95 -9.17 -9.66
CA CYS A 91 19.93 -9.87 -10.46
C CYS A 91 20.51 -11.19 -11.03
N ASN A 92 20.85 -12.11 -10.13
CA ASN A 92 21.62 -13.33 -10.41
C ASN A 92 20.75 -14.58 -10.66
N ASP A 93 19.45 -14.40 -10.88
CA ASP A 93 18.49 -15.48 -11.13
C ASP A 93 18.47 -16.58 -10.06
N ALA A 94 18.86 -16.28 -8.81
CA ALA A 94 18.84 -17.23 -7.69
C ALA A 94 17.42 -17.67 -7.26
N GLY A 95 16.38 -17.12 -7.89
CA GLY A 95 15.00 -17.56 -7.77
C GLY A 95 14.25 -17.03 -6.55
N VAL A 96 12.96 -17.38 -6.53
CA VAL A 96 11.94 -16.97 -5.55
C VAL A 96 11.38 -18.20 -4.84
N ASP A 97 11.11 -18.11 -3.55
CA ASP A 97 10.50 -19.21 -2.81
C ASP A 97 9.01 -19.36 -3.18
N PHE A 98 8.58 -20.59 -3.45
CA PHE A 98 7.19 -20.94 -3.69
C PHE A 98 6.76 -22.00 -2.68
N LEU A 99 5.73 -21.70 -1.89
CA LEU A 99 5.23 -22.56 -0.83
C LEU A 99 3.79 -22.98 -1.13
N HIS A 100 3.47 -24.21 -0.76
CA HIS A 100 2.11 -24.73 -0.75
C HIS A 100 1.80 -25.20 0.66
N ALA A 101 0.69 -24.71 1.19
CA ALA A 101 0.22 -24.98 2.55
C ALA A 101 -1.23 -25.44 2.54
N ASN A 102 -1.63 -26.15 3.60
CA ASN A 102 -2.98 -26.60 3.83
C ASN A 102 -3.48 -26.05 5.16
N ALA A 103 -4.64 -25.38 5.09
CA ALA A 103 -5.43 -24.91 6.20
C ALA A 103 -6.92 -25.28 5.99
N ALA A 104 -7.19 -26.46 5.42
CA ALA A 104 -8.53 -26.93 5.06
C ALA A 104 -9.47 -27.17 6.27
N HIS A 105 -8.97 -26.99 7.50
CA HIS A 105 -9.79 -26.91 8.71
C HIS A 105 -10.46 -25.53 8.89
N LEU A 106 -10.10 -24.54 8.06
CA LEU A 106 -10.66 -23.19 8.06
C LEU A 106 -11.40 -22.94 6.74
N THR A 107 -12.56 -22.28 6.84
CA THR A 107 -13.25 -21.66 5.70
C THR A 107 -12.82 -20.20 5.56
N ILE A 108 -13.07 -19.60 4.38
CA ILE A 108 -12.94 -18.15 4.18
C ILE A 108 -13.82 -17.40 5.20
N ARG A 109 -15.01 -17.93 5.50
CA ARG A 109 -15.93 -17.34 6.47
C ARG A 109 -15.32 -17.28 7.88
N ASP A 110 -14.63 -18.33 8.32
CA ASP A 110 -13.97 -18.38 9.63
C ASP A 110 -12.90 -17.29 9.78
N ILE A 111 -12.35 -16.81 8.65
CA ILE A 111 -11.38 -15.72 8.62
C ILE A 111 -12.03 -14.33 8.51
N LEU A 112 -13.06 -14.20 7.67
CA LEU A 112 -13.63 -12.89 7.33
C LEU A 112 -14.78 -12.46 8.23
N SER A 113 -15.46 -13.39 8.92
CA SER A 113 -16.60 -13.08 9.80
C SER A 113 -16.23 -12.55 11.19
N PRO A 114 -15.12 -13.00 11.83
CA PRO A 114 -14.72 -12.43 13.11
C PRO A 114 -14.46 -10.92 13.03
N VAL A 115 -14.81 -10.21 14.09
CA VAL A 115 -14.62 -8.76 14.20
C VAL A 115 -13.13 -8.39 14.16
N HIS A 116 -12.30 -9.16 14.88
CA HIS A 116 -10.84 -9.02 14.85
C HIS A 116 -10.26 -10.00 13.85
N VAL A 117 -9.18 -9.61 13.19
CA VAL A 117 -8.48 -10.47 12.23
C VAL A 117 -7.88 -11.66 12.98
N PRO A 118 -8.24 -12.91 12.63
CA PRO A 118 -7.68 -14.08 13.30
C PRO A 118 -6.17 -14.21 13.08
N ASP A 119 -5.46 -14.68 14.11
CA ASP A 119 -4.02 -14.90 14.06
C ASP A 119 -3.61 -15.98 13.03
N SER A 120 -4.50 -16.92 12.70
CA SER A 120 -4.24 -17.97 11.69
C SER A 120 -3.92 -17.40 10.31
N VAL A 121 -4.44 -16.21 9.96
CA VAL A 121 -4.13 -15.53 8.68
C VAL A 121 -2.63 -15.25 8.55
N LYS A 122 -1.92 -15.12 9.67
CA LYS A 122 -0.49 -14.81 9.69
C LYS A 122 0.36 -15.98 9.19
N GLU A 123 -0.13 -17.21 9.34
CA GLU A 123 0.52 -18.43 8.85
C GLU A 123 0.45 -18.54 7.32
N PHE A 124 -0.42 -17.76 6.66
CA PHE A 124 -0.63 -17.82 5.22
C PHE A 124 0.43 -17.06 4.41
N PHE A 125 1.51 -16.64 5.06
CA PHE A 125 2.62 -15.89 4.49
C PHE A 125 3.97 -16.54 4.81
N ALA A 126 4.88 -16.48 3.84
CA ALA A 126 6.28 -16.84 4.04
C ALA A 126 7.06 -15.68 4.70
N PHE A 127 8.26 -15.99 5.18
CA PHE A 127 9.22 -15.00 5.72
C PHE A 127 8.63 -14.17 6.86
N ASP A 128 8.01 -14.84 7.84
CA ASP A 128 7.44 -14.16 8.99
C ASP A 128 8.51 -13.32 9.71
N ARG A 129 8.21 -12.02 9.89
CA ARG A 129 9.07 -11.02 10.53
C ARG A 129 10.49 -10.87 9.94
N THR A 130 10.75 -11.39 8.75
CA THR A 130 12.06 -11.25 8.08
C THR A 130 12.35 -9.79 7.75
N ILE A 131 13.56 -9.33 8.07
CA ILE A 131 14.01 -7.94 7.89
C ILE A 131 14.61 -7.80 6.50
N SER A 132 14.42 -6.65 5.84
CA SER A 132 14.87 -6.42 4.47
C SER A 132 16.39 -6.59 4.28
N TYR A 133 17.20 -6.37 5.30
CA TYR A 133 18.63 -6.67 5.26
C TYR A 133 18.94 -8.17 5.07
N ASP A 134 18.06 -9.07 5.53
CA ASP A 134 18.22 -10.52 5.35
C ASP A 134 18.20 -10.95 3.88
N GLY A 135 17.80 -10.07 2.96
CA GLY A 135 17.89 -10.30 1.51
C GLY A 135 19.32 -10.56 1.00
N HIS A 136 20.35 -10.33 1.82
CA HIS A 136 21.72 -10.77 1.55
C HIS A 136 21.87 -12.30 1.61
N PHE A 137 21.08 -12.96 2.47
CA PHE A 137 21.21 -14.38 2.80
C PHE A 137 19.95 -15.18 2.41
N MET A 138 18.84 -14.49 2.15
CA MET A 138 17.53 -15.06 1.89
C MET A 138 16.98 -14.60 0.54
N PRO A 139 16.02 -15.33 -0.06
CA PRO A 139 15.31 -14.86 -1.25
C PRO A 139 14.67 -13.48 -1.03
N ILE A 140 14.62 -12.70 -2.11
CA ILE A 140 14.02 -11.35 -2.11
C ILE A 140 12.48 -11.41 -2.05
N ALA A 141 11.89 -12.47 -2.59
CA ALA A 141 10.45 -12.65 -2.61
C ALA A 141 10.04 -14.11 -2.34
N ALA A 142 8.78 -14.28 -1.97
CA ALA A 142 8.11 -15.56 -1.89
C ALA A 142 6.62 -15.46 -2.26
N VAL A 143 6.08 -16.54 -2.81
CA VAL A 143 4.65 -16.76 -3.02
C VAL A 143 4.21 -17.98 -2.24
N GLN A 144 3.16 -17.86 -1.43
CA GLN A 144 2.55 -18.97 -0.71
C GLN A 144 1.11 -19.16 -1.17
N VAL A 145 0.76 -20.38 -1.56
CA VAL A 145 -0.62 -20.80 -1.85
C VAL A 145 -1.11 -21.64 -0.69
N THR A 146 -2.15 -21.17 0.00
CA THR A 146 -2.75 -21.87 1.15
C THR A 146 -4.14 -22.35 0.79
N GLU A 147 -4.39 -23.65 0.90
CA GLU A 147 -5.70 -24.25 0.69
C GLU A 147 -6.61 -24.05 1.91
N LEU A 148 -7.88 -23.72 1.66
CA LEU A 148 -8.95 -23.61 2.66
C LEU A 148 -10.08 -24.59 2.31
N ALA A 149 -10.98 -24.83 3.25
CA ALA A 149 -12.12 -25.72 3.11
C ALA A 149 -13.05 -25.36 1.93
N ASP A 150 -13.10 -24.08 1.55
CA ASP A 150 -14.00 -23.51 0.53
C ASP A 150 -13.29 -22.59 -0.49
N GLY A 151 -11.96 -22.48 -0.42
CA GLY A 151 -11.20 -21.60 -1.31
C GLY A 151 -9.69 -21.71 -1.17
N ILE A 152 -9.00 -20.66 -1.60
CA ILE A 152 -7.55 -20.53 -1.46
C ILE A 152 -7.16 -19.13 -1.02
N PHE A 153 -5.97 -19.02 -0.45
CA PHE A 153 -5.28 -17.76 -0.21
C PHE A 153 -3.96 -17.74 -0.97
N ILE A 154 -3.69 -16.66 -1.70
CA ILE A 154 -2.40 -16.44 -2.34
C ILE A 154 -1.71 -15.27 -1.63
N GLY A 155 -0.68 -15.58 -0.85
CA GLY A 155 0.16 -14.61 -0.15
C GLY A 155 1.42 -14.30 -0.96
N CYS A 156 1.72 -13.01 -1.12
CA CYS A 156 2.97 -12.55 -1.72
C CYS A 156 3.79 -11.78 -0.68
N THR A 157 5.08 -12.11 -0.58
CA THR A 157 6.03 -11.50 0.36
C THR A 157 7.21 -10.96 -0.42
N VAL A 158 7.56 -9.69 -0.24
CA VAL A 158 8.65 -9.01 -1.00
C VAL A 158 9.47 -8.12 -0.09
N ASN A 159 10.79 -8.19 -0.23
CA ASN A 159 11.74 -7.33 0.49
C ASN A 159 11.44 -5.84 0.30
N HIS A 160 11.27 -5.09 1.41
CA HIS A 160 10.82 -3.71 1.35
C HIS A 160 11.91 -2.75 0.84
N ALA A 161 13.20 -3.12 0.94
CA ALA A 161 14.28 -2.36 0.32
C ALA A 161 14.33 -2.54 -1.21
N VAL A 162 13.65 -3.54 -1.76
CA VAL A 162 13.61 -3.79 -3.21
C VAL A 162 12.37 -3.17 -3.88
N ALA A 163 11.25 -3.07 -3.15
CA ALA A 163 9.98 -2.58 -3.68
C ALA A 163 9.17 -1.80 -2.64
N ASP A 164 8.52 -0.72 -3.08
CA ASP A 164 7.41 -0.11 -2.33
C ASP A 164 6.05 -0.77 -2.68
N GLY A 165 4.97 -0.28 -2.06
CA GLY A 165 3.62 -0.80 -2.30
C GLY A 165 3.16 -0.69 -3.76
N THR A 166 3.60 0.32 -4.51
CA THR A 166 3.26 0.46 -5.93
C THR A 166 3.96 -0.63 -6.74
N SER A 167 5.27 -0.80 -6.55
CA SER A 167 6.06 -1.83 -7.22
C SER A 167 5.59 -3.24 -6.85
N PHE A 168 5.21 -3.46 -5.59
CA PHE A 168 4.63 -4.73 -5.11
C PHE A 168 3.36 -5.10 -5.88
N TRP A 169 2.38 -4.19 -5.97
CA TRP A 169 1.10 -4.49 -6.64
C TRP A 169 1.24 -4.58 -8.16
N ASN A 170 2.19 -3.84 -8.75
CA ASN A 170 2.54 -4.02 -10.16
C ASN A 170 3.04 -5.45 -10.42
N PHE A 171 3.93 -5.98 -9.58
CA PHE A 171 4.39 -7.37 -9.69
C PHE A 171 3.25 -8.36 -9.49
N PHE A 172 2.48 -8.22 -8.41
CA PHE A 172 1.44 -9.20 -8.08
C PHE A 172 0.35 -9.25 -9.15
N ASN A 173 -0.03 -8.11 -9.74
CA ASN A 173 -1.00 -8.08 -10.84
C ASN A 173 -0.41 -8.61 -12.14
N ALA A 174 0.85 -8.28 -12.46
CA ALA A 174 1.53 -8.87 -13.61
C ALA A 174 1.61 -10.40 -13.50
N PHE A 175 1.85 -10.93 -12.30
CA PHE A 175 1.84 -12.37 -12.06
C PHE A 175 0.48 -13.01 -12.39
N ALA A 176 -0.61 -12.38 -11.96
CA ALA A 176 -1.97 -12.82 -12.29
C ALA A 176 -2.26 -12.74 -13.80
N GLU A 177 -1.86 -11.65 -14.47
CA GLU A 177 -1.98 -11.48 -15.92
C GLU A 177 -1.24 -12.56 -16.72
N VAL A 178 0.01 -12.86 -16.35
CA VAL A 178 0.81 -13.88 -17.02
C VAL A 178 0.20 -15.28 -16.83
N CYS A 179 -0.37 -15.57 -15.66
CA CYS A 179 -1.10 -16.83 -15.44
C CYS A 179 -2.33 -16.98 -16.34
N ARG A 180 -2.97 -15.88 -16.73
CA ARG A 180 -4.08 -15.86 -17.71
C ARG A 180 -3.62 -16.08 -19.16
N GLY A 181 -2.31 -16.17 -19.41
CA GLY A 181 -1.75 -16.39 -20.75
C GLY A 181 -1.35 -15.11 -21.47
N VAL A 182 -1.23 -13.97 -20.77
CA VAL A 182 -0.64 -12.76 -21.34
C VAL A 182 0.86 -13.01 -21.61
N ASN A 183 1.23 -13.01 -22.89
CA ASN A 183 2.60 -13.34 -23.33
C ASN A 183 3.57 -12.15 -23.28
N LYS A 184 3.06 -10.92 -23.13
CA LYS A 184 3.87 -9.71 -23.04
C LYS A 184 3.18 -8.66 -22.18
N LEU A 185 3.86 -8.18 -21.14
CA LEU A 185 3.37 -7.06 -20.34
C LEU A 185 3.36 -5.79 -21.19
N THR A 186 2.22 -5.11 -21.23
CA THR A 186 2.05 -3.84 -21.97
C THR A 186 2.93 -2.73 -21.38
N ARG A 187 3.22 -2.80 -20.08
CA ARG A 187 3.98 -1.79 -19.33
C ARG A 187 4.96 -2.48 -18.38
N PRO A 188 6.17 -2.82 -18.85
CA PRO A 188 7.17 -3.50 -18.03
C PRO A 188 7.71 -2.57 -16.92
N PRO A 189 8.23 -3.13 -15.82
CA PRO A 189 8.85 -2.34 -14.76
C PRO A 189 10.08 -1.57 -15.26
N ASP A 190 10.27 -0.36 -14.73
CA ASP A 190 11.44 0.47 -14.98
C ASP A 190 12.45 0.32 -13.84
N PHE A 191 13.65 -0.17 -14.15
CA PHE A 191 14.73 -0.38 -13.19
C PHE A 191 15.76 0.75 -13.13
N ARG A 192 15.55 1.87 -13.83
CA ARG A 192 16.46 3.03 -13.78
C ARG A 192 16.45 3.64 -12.37
N ARG A 193 17.57 3.52 -11.63
CA ARG A 193 17.70 3.94 -10.22
C ARG A 193 17.92 5.45 -10.00
N ASN A 194 17.82 6.26 -11.05
CA ASN A 194 18.23 7.68 -11.04
C ASN A 194 17.07 8.66 -10.74
N PHE A 195 16.15 8.32 -9.83
CA PHE A 195 14.96 9.16 -9.61
C PHE A 195 15.21 10.37 -8.70
N VAL A 196 16.28 10.33 -7.91
CA VAL A 196 16.96 11.48 -7.29
C VAL A 196 18.44 11.27 -7.60
N ASN A 197 19.20 12.34 -7.90
CA ASN A 197 20.59 12.28 -8.37
C ASN A 197 21.44 11.20 -7.69
N GLY A 198 22.42 10.63 -8.41
CA GLY A 198 23.24 9.52 -7.92
C GLY A 198 23.93 9.81 -6.60
N SER A 199 23.35 9.33 -5.50
CA SER A 199 23.85 9.56 -4.15
C SER A 199 25.08 8.70 -3.87
N LEU A 200 26.02 9.30 -3.14
CA LEU A 200 27.19 8.64 -2.56
C LEU A 200 27.01 8.31 -1.07
N ALA A 201 25.84 8.60 -0.50
CA ALA A 201 25.55 8.27 0.88
C ALA A 201 25.52 6.74 1.08
N VAL A 202 26.11 6.29 2.19
CA VAL A 202 26.14 4.89 2.60
C VAL A 202 25.48 4.79 3.98
N LEU A 203 24.52 3.88 4.10
CA LEU A 203 23.93 3.53 5.39
C LEU A 203 24.69 2.33 5.96
N ARG A 204 25.57 2.60 6.94
CA ARG A 204 26.39 1.57 7.59
C ARG A 204 25.63 0.93 8.76
N PHE A 205 25.84 -0.36 8.94
CA PHE A 205 25.25 -1.14 10.03
C PHE A 205 26.35 -1.81 10.86
N PRO A 206 26.07 -2.13 12.14
CA PRO A 206 26.93 -3.02 12.92
C PRO A 206 26.97 -4.43 12.31
N GLU A 207 27.90 -5.25 12.79
CA GLU A 207 27.93 -6.68 12.49
C GLU A 207 26.57 -7.33 12.82
N GLY A 208 26.04 -8.13 11.90
CA GLY A 208 24.70 -8.71 12.00
C GLY A 208 23.57 -7.86 11.40
N GLY A 209 23.85 -6.63 10.95
CA GLY A 209 22.87 -5.80 10.24
C GLY A 209 21.96 -4.95 11.14
N PRO A 210 20.98 -4.24 10.55
CA PRO A 210 20.02 -3.43 11.28
C PRO A 210 19.01 -4.29 12.05
N GLN A 211 18.46 -3.69 13.10
CA GLN A 211 17.27 -4.19 13.79
C GLN A 211 16.04 -3.37 13.37
N ILE A 212 14.86 -3.93 13.59
CA ILE A 212 13.61 -3.17 13.44
C ILE A 212 13.56 -2.00 14.43
N THR A 213 12.88 -0.93 14.02
CA THR A 213 12.78 0.32 14.81
C THR A 213 11.58 0.36 15.76
N PHE A 214 10.88 -0.77 15.93
CA PHE A 214 9.68 -0.90 16.76
C PHE A 214 9.65 -2.23 17.51
N SER A 215 8.87 -2.31 18.59
CA SER A 215 8.66 -3.56 19.34
C SER A 215 7.65 -4.46 18.62
N SER A 216 8.09 -5.65 18.19
CA SER A 216 7.26 -6.62 17.46
C SER A 216 6.53 -7.63 18.35
N ASP A 217 6.86 -7.69 19.66
CA ASP A 217 6.33 -8.67 20.62
C ASP A 217 5.23 -8.12 21.53
N VAL A 218 4.85 -6.85 21.35
CA VAL A 218 3.78 -6.23 22.12
C VAL A 218 2.43 -6.79 21.65
N PRO A 219 1.50 -7.15 22.55
CA PRO A 219 0.16 -7.54 22.16
C PRO A 219 -0.53 -6.47 21.32
N LEU A 220 -1.09 -6.87 20.19
CA LEU A 220 -1.84 -5.99 19.29
C LEU A 220 -3.23 -6.57 19.05
N SER A 221 -4.22 -5.68 19.00
CA SER A 221 -5.52 -5.99 18.43
C SER A 221 -5.56 -5.47 17.00
N GLU A 222 -5.88 -6.37 16.07
CA GLU A 222 -6.00 -6.08 14.65
C GLU A 222 -7.45 -6.18 14.21
N ARG A 223 -7.98 -5.11 13.63
CA ARG A 223 -9.36 -5.06 13.13
C ARG A 223 -9.40 -4.37 11.78
N ILE A 224 -10.31 -4.84 10.92
CA ILE A 224 -10.64 -4.16 9.67
C ILE A 224 -11.95 -3.40 9.87
N PHE A 225 -11.90 -2.10 9.64
CA PHE A 225 -13.06 -1.22 9.65
C PHE A 225 -13.45 -0.90 8.21
N HIS A 226 -14.63 -1.35 7.80
CA HIS A 226 -15.19 -1.03 6.47
C HIS A 226 -15.88 0.33 6.51
N PHE A 227 -15.53 1.20 5.57
CA PHE A 227 -16.19 2.47 5.34
C PHE A 227 -16.80 2.48 3.95
N SER A 228 -18.13 2.54 3.90
CA SER A 228 -18.84 2.72 2.64
C SER A 228 -18.48 4.05 1.99
N ARG A 229 -18.72 4.14 0.68
CA ARG A 229 -18.54 5.38 -0.08
C ARG A 229 -19.36 6.52 0.54
N GLU A 230 -20.59 6.24 0.95
CA GLU A 230 -21.51 7.18 1.54
C GLU A 230 -20.99 7.71 2.88
N ALA A 231 -20.44 6.83 3.73
CA ALA A 231 -19.83 7.22 4.99
C ALA A 231 -18.62 8.14 4.77
N ILE A 232 -17.77 7.83 3.80
CA ILE A 232 -16.60 8.63 3.44
C ILE A 232 -17.02 10.00 2.88
N LEU A 233 -18.06 10.06 2.04
CA LEU A 233 -18.58 11.33 1.53
C LEU A 233 -19.23 12.17 2.63
N LYS A 234 -19.90 11.55 3.62
CA LYS A 234 -20.38 12.25 4.82
C LYS A 234 -19.22 12.83 5.63
N LEU A 235 -18.14 12.07 5.83
CA LEU A 235 -16.93 12.56 6.48
C LEU A 235 -16.31 13.74 5.73
N LYS A 236 -16.18 13.63 4.39
CA LYS A 236 -15.69 14.72 3.53
C LYS A 236 -16.56 15.96 3.65
N SER A 237 -17.88 15.81 3.56
CA SER A 237 -18.84 16.91 3.68
C SER A 237 -18.71 17.59 5.04
N ARG A 238 -18.64 16.80 6.13
CA ARG A 238 -18.43 17.31 7.49
C ARG A 238 -17.10 18.06 7.66
N ALA A 239 -16.02 17.54 7.07
CA ALA A 239 -14.71 18.19 7.09
C ALA A 239 -14.66 19.47 6.23
N ASN A 240 -15.51 19.58 5.21
CA ASN A 240 -15.56 20.75 4.33
C ASN A 240 -16.68 21.74 4.64
N LYS A 241 -17.62 21.42 5.54
CA LYS A 241 -18.77 22.25 5.91
C LYS A 241 -19.50 22.84 4.70
N TRP A 242 -19.93 21.98 3.79
CA TRP A 242 -20.90 22.38 2.77
C TRP A 242 -22.31 22.31 3.38
N VAL A 243 -22.97 23.46 3.54
CA VAL A 243 -24.42 23.50 3.76
C VAL A 243 -25.09 23.29 2.41
N ASP A 244 -25.69 22.11 2.24
CA ASP A 244 -26.73 21.68 1.30
C ASP A 244 -26.81 22.29 -0.12
N ASN A 245 -26.44 21.52 -1.14
CA ASN A 245 -27.35 20.90 -2.14
C ASN A 245 -26.58 20.53 -3.42
N ARG A 246 -26.79 19.28 -3.86
CA ARG A 246 -26.70 18.77 -5.25
C ARG A 246 -25.72 19.49 -6.19
N LEU A 247 -24.54 18.91 -6.40
CA LEU A 247 -23.77 18.83 -7.67
C LEU A 247 -22.26 18.80 -7.40
N THR A 248 -21.72 17.66 -6.96
CA THR A 248 -20.28 17.43 -7.04
C THR A 248 -19.99 15.95 -7.28
N VAL A 249 -20.38 15.47 -8.46
CA VAL A 249 -19.90 14.20 -9.02
C VAL A 249 -18.76 14.45 -10.02
N GLU A 250 -18.67 15.66 -10.59
CA GLU A 250 -17.78 15.95 -11.73
C GLU A 250 -16.36 16.39 -11.34
N VAL A 251 -16.17 17.08 -10.21
CA VAL A 251 -14.84 17.55 -9.75
C VAL A 251 -13.91 16.39 -9.40
N GLU A 252 -14.46 15.25 -8.94
CA GLU A 252 -13.67 14.07 -8.63
C GLU A 252 -13.19 13.32 -9.88
N ILE A 253 -13.90 13.42 -11.01
CA ILE A 253 -13.43 12.87 -12.29
C ILE A 253 -12.28 13.73 -12.84
N LEU A 254 -12.33 15.05 -12.65
CA LEU A 254 -11.30 15.98 -13.13
C LEU A 254 -10.03 15.96 -12.27
N GLY A 255 -10.14 15.87 -10.93
CA GLY A 255 -8.98 15.69 -10.04
C GLY A 255 -8.31 14.32 -10.18
N LYS A 256 -9.06 13.30 -10.63
CA LYS A 256 -8.51 11.99 -11.04
C LYS A 256 -7.76 12.05 -12.37
N GLN A 257 -8.12 12.97 -13.28
CA GLN A 257 -7.48 13.12 -14.58
C GLN A 257 -6.31 14.11 -14.59
N SER A 258 -6.28 15.09 -13.68
CA SER A 258 -5.17 16.05 -13.61
C SER A 258 -3.93 15.47 -12.91
N ASN A 259 -4.11 14.44 -12.07
CA ASN A 259 -3.02 13.80 -11.33
C ASN A 259 -2.77 12.34 -11.70
N ASP A 260 -3.47 11.74 -12.68
CA ASP A 260 -3.08 10.47 -13.27
C ASP A 260 -3.63 10.28 -14.70
N GLY A 261 -2.74 9.90 -15.62
CA GLY A 261 -3.06 9.54 -17.01
C GLY A 261 -3.58 8.11 -17.18
N TRP A 262 -4.25 7.53 -16.17
CA TRP A 262 -4.88 6.23 -16.35
C TRP A 262 -6.22 6.40 -17.07
N LYS A 263 -6.20 6.13 -18.38
CA LYS A 263 -7.42 5.80 -19.14
C LYS A 263 -7.45 4.28 -19.37
N PRO A 264 -8.53 3.57 -19.01
CA PRO A 264 -8.75 2.23 -19.53
C PRO A 264 -9.13 2.38 -21.00
N GLN A 265 -8.38 1.74 -21.89
CA GLN A 265 -8.77 1.65 -23.30
C GLN A 265 -9.62 0.40 -23.47
N SER A 266 -10.89 0.62 -23.76
CA SER A 266 -11.81 -0.40 -24.27
C SER A 266 -11.42 -0.77 -25.70
N ASP A 267 -11.40 -2.08 -25.97
CA ASP A 267 -11.20 -2.63 -27.30
C ASP A 267 -12.24 -2.12 -28.31
N ASN A 268 -11.76 -1.92 -29.54
CA ASN A 268 -12.55 -1.52 -30.70
C ASN A 268 -13.61 -2.57 -31.04
N ASN A 269 -14.90 -2.21 -30.92
CA ASN A 269 -15.90 -2.55 -31.93
C ASN A 269 -17.07 -1.53 -31.92
N GLN A 270 -17.58 -1.27 -33.11
CA GLN A 270 -18.39 -0.11 -33.55
C GLN A 270 -19.72 0.12 -32.80
N ASN A 271 -20.01 1.37 -32.39
CA ASN A 271 -21.31 2.07 -32.55
C ASN A 271 -21.24 3.58 -32.12
N PRO A 272 -22.21 4.48 -32.43
CA PRO A 272 -21.92 5.81 -32.95
C PRO A 272 -22.31 6.93 -31.96
N ASN A 273 -21.34 7.70 -31.46
CA ASN A 273 -21.62 8.89 -30.65
C ASN A 273 -20.72 10.09 -30.99
N GLY A 274 -20.44 10.29 -32.28
CA GLY A 274 -19.62 11.39 -32.81
C GLY A 274 -20.24 12.80 -32.75
N LYS A 275 -21.26 13.05 -31.92
CA LYS A 275 -21.93 14.37 -31.81
C LYS A 275 -21.66 15.12 -30.49
N ILE A 276 -20.96 14.53 -29.53
CA ILE A 276 -20.73 15.14 -28.21
C ILE A 276 -19.49 16.04 -28.17
N THR A 277 -18.48 15.77 -29.01
CA THR A 277 -17.20 16.51 -29.03
C THR A 277 -17.31 17.92 -29.63
N SER A 278 -18.22 18.16 -30.58
CA SER A 278 -18.43 19.50 -31.16
C SER A 278 -19.23 20.43 -30.25
N VAL A 279 -20.11 19.87 -29.39
CA VAL A 279 -20.90 20.63 -28.42
C VAL A 279 -19.99 21.14 -27.30
N ILE A 280 -19.10 20.30 -26.75
CA ILE A 280 -18.18 20.68 -25.66
C ILE A 280 -17.24 21.83 -26.06
N GLY A 281 -16.75 21.84 -27.30
CA GLY A 281 -15.90 22.92 -27.81
C GLY A 281 -16.62 24.26 -28.01
N SER A 282 -17.94 24.24 -28.22
CA SER A 282 -18.78 25.44 -28.32
C SER A 282 -19.11 26.01 -26.93
N TRP A 283 -19.35 25.14 -25.95
CA TRP A 283 -19.61 25.52 -24.55
C TRP A 283 -18.39 26.15 -23.87
N LEU A 284 -17.18 25.64 -24.15
CA LEU A 284 -15.93 26.22 -23.66
C LEU A 284 -15.71 27.66 -24.16
N ARG A 285 -16.08 27.97 -25.40
CA ARG A 285 -15.96 29.33 -25.94
C ARG A 285 -17.00 30.29 -25.34
N ASN A 286 -18.22 29.82 -25.07
CA ASN A 286 -19.25 30.66 -24.44
C ASN A 286 -19.01 30.88 -22.94
N ALA A 287 -18.37 29.93 -22.24
CA ALA A 287 -18.00 30.08 -20.83
C ALA A 287 -16.87 31.11 -20.61
N VAL A 288 -15.97 31.27 -21.59
CA VAL A 288 -14.89 32.27 -21.54
C VAL A 288 -15.40 33.69 -21.82
N SER A 289 -16.52 33.84 -22.54
CA SER A 289 -17.05 35.15 -22.94
C SER A 289 -17.91 35.86 -21.88
N ASN A 290 -18.33 35.19 -20.80
CA ASN A 290 -19.33 35.71 -19.86
C ASN A 290 -18.86 35.91 -18.41
N SER A 291 -17.55 36.03 -18.16
CA SER A 291 -17.05 36.41 -16.82
C SER A 291 -16.57 37.87 -16.82
N GLN A 292 -17.50 38.80 -16.56
CA GLN A 292 -17.11 40.09 -15.97
C GLN A 292 -16.79 39.83 -14.49
N VAL A 293 -15.49 39.84 -14.22
CA VAL A 293 -14.87 39.66 -12.92
C VAL A 293 -15.29 40.81 -11.99
N THR A 294 -15.93 40.47 -10.88
CA THR A 294 -15.83 41.25 -9.64
C THR A 294 -15.08 40.39 -8.63
N GLU A 295 -13.86 40.82 -8.32
CA GLU A 295 -12.96 40.17 -7.36
C GLU A 295 -13.55 40.24 -5.94
N THR A 296 -14.00 39.10 -5.44
CA THR A 296 -13.88 38.77 -4.02
C THR A 296 -13.29 37.37 -3.92
N ALA A 297 -11.99 37.33 -3.61
CA ALA A 297 -11.20 36.12 -3.47
C ALA A 297 -11.47 35.47 -2.11
N ASP A 298 -12.19 34.34 -2.10
CA ASP A 298 -12.02 33.30 -1.09
C ASP A 298 -12.17 31.93 -1.79
N GLN A 299 -11.09 31.44 -2.39
CA GLN A 299 -11.04 30.06 -2.89
C GLN A 299 -11.09 29.13 -1.67
N THR A 300 -12.28 28.64 -1.36
CA THR A 300 -12.47 27.71 -0.23
C THR A 300 -11.55 26.48 -0.37
N VAL A 301 -10.60 26.35 0.58
CA VAL A 301 -9.68 25.20 0.63
C VAL A 301 -10.47 23.90 0.89
N GLU A 302 -10.44 22.99 -0.08
CA GLU A 302 -11.14 21.70 -0.05
C GLU A 302 -10.21 20.57 0.44
N VAL A 303 -10.66 19.85 1.47
CA VAL A 303 -9.98 18.66 2.02
C VAL A 303 -10.50 17.39 1.35
N SER A 304 -9.61 16.47 0.99
CA SER A 304 -9.99 15.22 0.31
C SER A 304 -10.74 14.24 1.22
N SER A 305 -11.47 13.31 0.61
CA SER A 305 -12.14 12.19 1.30
C SER A 305 -11.19 11.39 2.18
N PHE A 306 -10.02 11.04 1.65
CA PHE A 306 -9.04 10.24 2.38
C PHE A 306 -8.44 11.02 3.57
N GLN A 307 -8.15 12.32 3.40
CA GLN A 307 -7.71 13.17 4.51
C GLN A 307 -8.79 13.32 5.59
N SER A 308 -10.06 13.39 5.20
CA SER A 308 -11.19 13.46 6.14
C SER A 308 -11.33 12.17 6.96
N LEU A 309 -11.17 11.01 6.31
CA LEU A 309 -11.14 9.71 6.98
C LEU A 309 -9.93 9.58 7.92
N CYS A 310 -8.73 9.94 7.48
CA CYS A 310 -7.52 9.95 8.30
C CYS A 310 -7.67 10.87 9.53
N ALA A 311 -8.24 12.06 9.35
CA ALA A 311 -8.49 13.00 10.43
C ALA A 311 -9.49 12.45 11.46
N GLN A 312 -10.57 11.82 11.01
CA GLN A 312 -11.53 11.17 11.90
C GLN A 312 -10.85 10.05 12.71
N LEU A 313 -10.05 9.20 12.06
CA LEU A 313 -9.30 8.15 12.73
C LEU A 313 -8.32 8.71 13.76
N TRP A 314 -7.54 9.75 13.38
CA TRP A 314 -6.57 10.37 14.28
C TRP A 314 -7.22 10.92 15.54
N ARG A 315 -8.34 11.64 15.40
CA ARG A 315 -9.12 12.16 16.52
C ARG A 315 -9.63 11.05 17.43
N SER A 316 -10.20 10.00 16.84
CA SER A 316 -10.85 8.91 17.58
C SER A 316 -9.81 8.08 18.35
N VAL A 317 -8.67 7.76 17.74
CA VAL A 317 -7.58 7.07 18.45
C VAL A 317 -6.94 7.95 19.52
N THR A 318 -6.79 9.25 19.27
CA THR A 318 -6.29 10.20 20.30
C THR A 318 -7.21 10.22 21.52
N ARG A 319 -8.52 10.18 21.30
CA ARG A 319 -9.52 10.06 22.37
C ARG A 319 -9.41 8.73 23.11
N ALA A 320 -9.31 7.62 22.38
CA ALA A 320 -9.19 6.28 22.94
C ALA A 320 -7.93 6.11 23.81
N ARG A 321 -6.82 6.74 23.42
CA ARG A 321 -5.56 6.75 24.18
C ARG A 321 -5.58 7.60 25.46
N LYS A 322 -6.60 8.46 25.66
CA LYS A 322 -6.76 9.32 26.85
C LYS A 322 -5.49 10.12 27.21
N LEU A 323 -4.82 10.65 26.18
CA LEU A 323 -3.56 11.36 26.34
C LEU A 323 -3.75 12.70 27.09
N PRO A 324 -2.76 13.17 27.88
CA PRO A 324 -2.79 14.52 28.44
C PRO A 324 -2.96 15.58 27.34
N PRO A 325 -3.74 16.66 27.54
CA PRO A 325 -3.97 17.66 26.49
C PRO A 325 -2.69 18.27 25.90
N SER A 326 -1.62 18.39 26.70
CA SER A 326 -0.33 18.92 26.26
C SER A 326 0.55 17.91 25.50
N LYS A 327 0.21 16.62 25.50
CA LYS A 327 1.00 15.57 24.85
C LYS A 327 0.98 15.77 23.33
N PRO A 328 2.14 15.90 22.66
CA PRO A 328 2.21 15.89 21.21
C PRO A 328 1.71 14.55 20.64
N THR A 329 0.95 14.61 19.56
CA THR A 329 0.49 13.46 18.79
C THR A 329 0.98 13.61 17.35
N THR A 330 1.26 12.48 16.69
CA THR A 330 1.82 12.50 15.32
C THR A 330 1.00 11.60 14.40
N PHE A 331 0.58 12.13 13.26
CA PHE A 331 0.01 11.33 12.16
C PHE A 331 0.96 11.33 10.97
N ARG A 332 1.55 10.18 10.68
CA ARG A 332 2.45 9.96 9.54
C ARG A 332 1.68 9.44 8.34
N MET A 333 1.80 10.13 7.21
CA MET A 333 1.29 9.63 5.92
C MET A 333 2.44 9.20 5.03
N ALA A 334 2.33 8.02 4.41
CA ALA A 334 3.19 7.66 3.29
C ALA A 334 2.77 8.43 2.03
N VAL A 335 3.75 9.03 1.35
CA VAL A 335 3.54 9.83 0.13
C VAL A 335 4.29 9.19 -1.02
N ASN A 336 3.57 8.92 -2.12
CA ASN A 336 4.19 8.52 -3.38
C ASN A 336 4.85 9.73 -4.03
N CYS A 337 6.16 9.66 -4.22
CA CYS A 337 6.99 10.74 -4.76
C CYS A 337 7.05 10.74 -6.29
N ARG A 338 6.61 9.66 -6.98
CA ARG A 338 6.78 9.50 -8.44
C ARG A 338 6.26 10.69 -9.25
N LEU A 339 5.11 11.24 -8.85
CA LEU A 339 4.44 12.35 -9.52
C LEU A 339 4.72 13.72 -8.89
N ARG A 340 5.52 13.76 -7.82
CA ARG A 340 5.84 14.98 -7.07
C ARG A 340 7.20 15.55 -7.43
N ILE A 341 8.10 14.71 -7.93
CA ILE A 341 9.44 15.09 -8.36
C ILE A 341 9.39 15.51 -9.83
N GLU A 342 10.23 16.48 -10.22
CA GLU A 342 10.48 16.83 -11.62
C GLU A 342 11.93 16.54 -12.04
N PRO A 343 12.18 15.81 -13.15
CA PRO A 343 11.19 15.19 -14.02
C PRO A 343 10.44 14.05 -13.32
N LYS A 344 9.17 13.87 -13.69
CA LYS A 344 8.33 12.79 -13.15
C LYS A 344 8.98 11.43 -13.34
N VAL A 345 8.88 10.61 -12.30
CA VAL A 345 9.34 9.22 -12.30
C VAL A 345 8.33 8.36 -13.06
N ASP A 346 8.82 7.37 -13.79
CA ASP A 346 7.95 6.41 -14.48
C ASP A 346 6.97 5.76 -13.47
N PRO A 347 5.65 5.72 -13.76
CA PRO A 347 4.67 5.05 -12.89
C PRO A 347 5.01 3.57 -12.60
N TYR A 348 5.77 2.92 -13.48
CA TYR A 348 6.24 1.54 -13.37
C TYR A 348 7.66 1.42 -12.81
N TYR A 349 8.25 2.51 -12.31
CA TYR A 349 9.51 2.45 -11.56
C TYR A 349 9.44 1.39 -10.45
N PHE A 350 10.41 0.48 -10.48
CA PHE A 350 10.50 -0.67 -9.60
C PHE A 350 11.55 -0.42 -8.51
N GLY A 351 11.06 0.00 -7.34
CA GLY A 351 11.87 0.42 -6.21
C GLY A 351 11.04 1.24 -5.23
N ASN A 352 11.69 1.84 -4.24
CA ASN A 352 11.03 2.76 -3.33
C ASN A 352 11.03 4.17 -3.89
N ALA A 353 9.85 4.72 -4.13
CA ALA A 353 9.66 6.15 -4.38
C ALA A 353 8.60 6.69 -3.41
N ILE A 354 8.85 6.45 -2.12
CA ILE A 354 7.97 6.86 -1.02
C ILE A 354 8.74 7.63 0.05
N GLN A 355 8.07 8.60 0.68
CA GLN A 355 8.56 9.27 1.88
C GLN A 355 7.45 9.34 2.94
N SER A 356 7.83 9.49 4.21
CA SER A 356 6.89 9.65 5.33
C SER A 356 6.79 11.11 5.75
N ILE A 357 5.59 11.67 5.73
CA ILE A 357 5.34 13.05 6.17
C ILE A 357 4.64 13.03 7.54
N PRO A 358 5.31 13.47 8.63
CA PRO A 358 4.67 13.61 9.93
C PRO A 358 3.88 14.91 10.01
N THR A 359 2.62 14.84 10.44
CA THR A 359 1.83 15.99 10.91
C THR A 359 1.73 15.90 12.43
N ILE A 360 2.09 16.97 13.14
CA ILE A 360 2.16 17.01 14.60
C ILE A 360 1.18 18.05 15.14
N ALA A 361 0.44 17.68 16.18
CA ALA A 361 -0.39 18.58 16.99
C ALA A 361 -0.59 17.99 18.38
N SER A 362 -0.85 18.82 19.39
CA SER A 362 -1.15 18.33 20.74
C SER A 362 -2.49 17.59 20.78
N ALA A 363 -2.63 16.65 21.73
CA ALA A 363 -3.89 15.94 21.93
C ALA A 363 -5.06 16.90 22.22
N GLY A 364 -4.79 17.98 22.96
CA GLY A 364 -5.75 19.04 23.24
C GLY A 364 -6.24 19.75 21.98
N GLU A 365 -5.34 20.13 21.06
CA GLU A 365 -5.70 20.74 19.77
C GLU A 365 -6.52 19.77 18.90
N ILE A 366 -6.10 18.51 18.83
CA ILE A 366 -6.79 17.47 18.06
C ILE A 366 -8.20 17.22 18.58
N LEU A 367 -8.42 17.22 19.89
CA LEU A 367 -9.72 16.88 20.49
C LEU A 367 -10.65 18.10 20.64
N SER A 368 -10.12 19.30 20.89
CA SER A 368 -10.91 20.54 21.01
C SER A 368 -11.34 21.10 19.67
N GLY A 369 -10.53 20.91 18.61
CA GLY A 369 -10.91 21.29 17.24
C GLY A 369 -12.10 20.49 16.72
N ASN A 370 -12.67 20.90 15.60
CA ASN A 370 -13.63 20.07 14.84
C ASN A 370 -12.89 19.21 13.79
N LEU A 371 -13.62 18.32 13.11
CA LEU A 371 -13.04 17.45 12.08
C LEU A 371 -12.30 18.25 10.98
N ARG A 372 -12.84 19.41 10.57
CA ARG A 372 -12.21 20.30 9.57
C ARG A 372 -10.83 20.77 10.02
N ALA A 373 -10.70 21.23 11.26
CA ALA A 373 -9.42 21.71 11.80
C ALA A 373 -8.35 20.61 11.74
N CYS A 374 -8.68 19.40 12.20
CA CYS A 374 -7.77 18.25 12.12
C CYS A 374 -7.42 17.88 10.67
N ALA A 375 -8.42 17.90 9.78
CA ALA A 375 -8.22 17.55 8.37
C ALA A 375 -7.39 18.60 7.60
N LEU A 376 -7.47 19.88 7.99
CA LEU A 376 -6.65 20.96 7.44
C LEU A 376 -5.17 20.82 7.82
N LEU A 377 -4.85 20.30 9.01
CA LEU A 377 -3.46 19.98 9.39
C LEU A 377 -2.85 18.94 8.46
N LEU A 378 -3.61 17.88 8.14
CA LEU A 378 -3.19 16.86 7.17
C LEU A 378 -3.10 17.44 5.76
N HIS A 379 -4.07 18.27 5.37
CA HIS A 379 -4.12 18.90 4.05
C HIS A 379 -2.92 19.82 3.80
N GLY A 380 -2.63 20.74 4.71
CA GLY A 380 -1.51 21.65 4.61
C GLY A 380 -0.18 20.92 4.42
N ASN A 381 0.06 19.85 5.19
CA ASN A 381 1.28 19.06 5.06
C ASN A 381 1.39 18.36 3.70
N VAL A 382 0.29 17.77 3.20
CA VAL A 382 0.27 17.08 1.90
C VAL A 382 0.48 18.03 0.72
N ILE A 383 -0.09 19.24 0.77
CA ILE A 383 0.06 20.26 -0.28
C ILE A 383 1.47 20.88 -0.27
N ALA A 384 2.03 21.13 0.92
CA ALA A 384 3.38 21.67 1.05
C ALA A 384 4.48 20.71 0.54
N TYR A 385 4.17 19.42 0.39
CA TYR A 385 5.12 18.38 0.03
C TYR A 385 5.37 18.25 -1.48
N ASN A 386 5.95 19.28 -2.11
CA ASN A 386 6.28 19.33 -3.53
C ASN A 386 7.69 18.76 -3.84
N ASP A 387 8.16 18.88 -5.10
CA ASP A 387 9.50 18.45 -5.56
C ASP A 387 10.61 18.95 -4.61
N ALA A 388 10.62 20.24 -4.29
CA ALA A 388 11.61 20.84 -3.40
C ALA A 388 11.57 20.25 -1.97
N ALA A 389 10.38 19.90 -1.46
CA ALA A 389 10.28 19.22 -0.17
C ALA A 389 10.85 17.79 -0.23
N VAL A 390 10.54 17.04 -1.29
CA VAL A 390 11.05 15.68 -1.49
C VAL A 390 12.58 15.66 -1.58
N ARG A 391 13.16 16.59 -2.35
CA ARG A 391 14.62 16.76 -2.51
C ARG A 391 15.31 17.16 -1.20
N ARG A 392 14.74 18.10 -0.45
CA ARG A 392 15.28 18.47 0.89
C ARG A 392 15.33 17.30 1.85
N VAL A 393 14.33 16.43 1.84
CA VAL A 393 14.34 15.22 2.69
C VAL A 393 15.42 14.24 2.25
N VAL A 394 15.68 14.12 0.94
CA VAL A 394 16.82 13.34 0.46
C VAL A 394 18.14 13.95 0.92
N GLU A 395 18.35 15.25 0.73
CA GLU A 395 19.58 15.94 1.15
C GLU A 395 19.83 15.83 2.67
N ASP A 396 18.78 15.96 3.49
CA ASP A 396 18.86 15.73 4.93
C ASP A 396 19.25 14.29 5.26
N TRP A 397 18.66 13.32 4.56
CA TRP A 397 18.99 11.91 4.75
C TRP A 397 20.43 11.60 4.30
N GLU A 398 20.92 12.21 3.22
CA GLU A 398 22.30 12.03 2.76
C GLU A 398 23.33 12.55 3.76
N LYS A 399 23.02 13.66 4.45
CA LYS A 399 23.87 14.22 5.53
C LYS A 399 23.86 13.36 6.78
N ASN A 400 22.75 12.68 7.05
CA ASN A 400 22.58 11.83 8.22
C ASN A 400 21.80 10.54 7.88
N PRO A 401 22.45 9.57 7.21
CA PRO A 401 21.82 8.34 6.78
C PRO A 401 21.27 7.56 7.98
N ARG A 402 20.01 7.15 7.88
CA ARG A 402 19.29 6.49 8.98
C ARG A 402 18.24 5.50 8.48
N CYS A 403 17.92 4.54 9.35
CA CYS A 403 16.82 3.60 9.16
C CYS A 403 15.45 4.30 9.08
N PHE A 404 14.49 3.66 8.44
CA PHE A 404 13.13 4.18 8.37
C PHE A 404 12.47 4.15 9.77
N PRO A 405 11.92 5.28 10.25
CA PRO A 405 11.35 5.35 11.59
C PRO A 405 9.94 4.74 11.59
N LEU A 406 9.83 3.47 11.98
CA LEU A 406 8.57 2.80 12.28
C LEU A 406 8.35 2.73 13.80
N GLY A 407 7.13 2.39 14.20
CA GLY A 407 6.78 2.24 15.61
C GLY A 407 5.98 3.40 16.20
N ASN A 408 5.75 3.28 17.50
CA ASN A 408 5.02 4.23 18.32
C ASN A 408 5.73 4.42 19.67
N SER A 409 7.02 4.78 19.62
CA SER A 409 7.87 4.89 20.81
C SER A 409 7.40 5.97 21.80
N ASP A 410 6.68 6.98 21.32
CA ASP A 410 6.13 8.06 22.16
C ASP A 410 4.71 7.78 22.68
N GLY A 411 4.10 6.66 22.27
CA GLY A 411 2.72 6.27 22.60
C GLY A 411 1.63 7.08 21.90
N ALA A 412 1.98 8.04 21.04
CA ALA A 412 1.06 9.02 20.46
C ALA A 412 1.14 9.14 18.93
N MET A 413 1.86 8.23 18.28
CA MET A 413 2.02 8.16 16.83
C MET A 413 0.99 7.23 16.17
N LEU A 414 0.56 7.62 14.98
CA LEU A 414 -0.14 6.78 14.00
C LEU A 414 0.60 6.84 12.67
N THR A 415 0.71 5.71 11.97
CA THR A 415 1.32 5.63 10.64
C THR A 415 0.33 5.02 9.65
N MET A 416 -0.15 5.86 8.73
CA MET A 416 -0.98 5.46 7.60
C MET A 416 -0.10 5.01 6.43
N GLY A 417 -0.10 3.71 6.16
CA GLY A 417 0.54 3.10 5.00
C GLY A 417 -0.47 2.53 4.01
N SER A 418 0.05 1.97 2.92
CA SER A 418 -0.75 1.50 1.79
C SER A 418 -1.62 2.62 1.18
N SER A 419 -2.55 2.26 0.29
CA SER A 419 -3.40 3.21 -0.39
C SER A 419 -4.67 2.52 -0.89
N PRO A 420 -5.85 3.13 -0.71
CA PRO A 420 -7.09 2.60 -1.30
C PRO A 420 -7.10 2.71 -2.84
N ARG A 421 -6.09 3.35 -3.44
CA ARG A 421 -5.92 3.44 -4.90
C ARG A 421 -5.14 2.28 -5.50
N PHE A 422 -4.55 1.40 -4.67
CA PHE A 422 -3.83 0.26 -5.23
C PHE A 422 -4.80 -0.71 -5.89
N PRO A 423 -4.45 -1.26 -7.07
CA PRO A 423 -5.32 -2.14 -7.86
C PRO A 423 -5.39 -3.57 -7.29
N MET A 424 -5.65 -3.70 -5.98
CA MET A 424 -5.56 -4.98 -5.25
C MET A 424 -6.55 -6.02 -5.76
N TYR A 425 -7.73 -5.57 -6.16
CA TYR A 425 -8.79 -6.42 -6.67
C TYR A 425 -8.84 -6.47 -8.20
N ASP A 426 -7.83 -5.94 -8.89
CA ASP A 426 -7.64 -6.22 -10.34
C ASP A 426 -6.82 -7.51 -10.52
N ASN A 427 -6.37 -8.10 -9.41
CA ASN A 427 -5.57 -9.32 -9.36
C ASN A 427 -6.41 -10.58 -9.67
N ASP A 428 -6.66 -10.80 -10.95
CA ASP A 428 -7.43 -11.95 -11.46
C ASP A 428 -6.52 -12.91 -12.23
N PHE A 429 -6.40 -14.13 -11.70
CA PHE A 429 -5.63 -15.23 -12.31
C PHE A 429 -6.40 -16.00 -13.40
N GLY A 430 -7.65 -15.62 -13.68
CA GLY A 430 -8.53 -16.23 -14.68
C GLY A 430 -9.74 -16.95 -14.10
N TRP A 431 -9.82 -17.06 -12.77
CA TRP A 431 -10.95 -17.65 -12.04
C TRP A 431 -11.74 -16.62 -11.23
N GLY A 432 -11.57 -15.34 -11.55
CA GLY A 432 -12.36 -14.26 -11.02
C GLY A 432 -11.65 -13.44 -9.94
N ARG A 433 -12.32 -12.35 -9.61
CA ARG A 433 -11.84 -11.30 -8.72
C ARG A 433 -11.66 -11.79 -7.26
N PRO A 434 -10.63 -11.31 -6.54
CA PRO A 434 -10.44 -11.64 -5.14
C PRO A 434 -11.64 -11.29 -4.25
N LEU A 435 -11.78 -12.02 -3.14
CA LEU A 435 -12.82 -11.84 -2.12
C LEU A 435 -12.45 -10.88 -1.00
N ALA A 436 -11.17 -10.80 -0.63
CA ALA A 436 -10.68 -9.89 0.39
C ALA A 436 -9.15 -9.84 0.35
N VAL A 437 -8.58 -8.72 0.77
CA VAL A 437 -7.15 -8.56 1.02
C VAL A 437 -6.83 -8.73 2.51
N ARG A 438 -5.69 -9.34 2.81
CA ARG A 438 -5.11 -9.41 4.16
C ARG A 438 -3.61 -9.17 4.14
N SER A 439 -3.05 -8.92 5.32
CA SER A 439 -1.61 -8.80 5.53
C SER A 439 -1.10 -9.65 6.70
N GLY A 440 0.16 -10.07 6.59
CA GLY A 440 0.85 -10.89 7.59
C GLY A 440 1.29 -10.08 8.82
N ARG A 441 2.27 -10.57 9.59
CA ARG A 441 2.76 -9.87 10.81
C ARG A 441 3.75 -8.75 10.48
N ALA A 442 4.23 -8.68 9.24
CA ALA A 442 5.21 -7.70 8.83
C ALA A 442 4.80 -6.25 9.13
N ASN A 443 5.74 -5.47 9.70
CA ASN A 443 5.58 -4.04 10.00
C ASN A 443 4.34 -3.68 10.82
N LYS A 444 3.85 -4.59 11.68
CA LYS A 444 2.72 -4.35 12.61
C LYS A 444 3.23 -3.91 13.98
N PHE A 445 2.71 -2.78 14.44
CA PHE A 445 2.97 -2.15 15.73
C PHE A 445 1.74 -1.34 16.14
N ASP A 446 1.66 -0.94 17.41
CA ASP A 446 0.55 -0.09 17.88
C ASP A 446 0.53 1.25 17.12
N GLY A 447 -0.58 1.55 16.47
CA GLY A 447 -0.72 2.73 15.62
C GLY A 447 -0.32 2.52 14.17
N LYS A 448 -0.13 1.27 13.72
CA LYS A 448 -0.01 0.94 12.30
C LYS A 448 -1.39 0.84 11.65
N ILE A 449 -1.60 1.58 10.56
CA ILE A 449 -2.81 1.51 9.74
C ILE A 449 -2.43 1.19 8.29
N SER A 450 -3.18 0.29 7.65
CA SER A 450 -3.15 0.07 6.19
C SER A 450 -4.51 0.39 5.59
N ALA A 451 -4.54 1.22 4.55
CA ALA A 451 -5.76 1.48 3.78
C ALA A 451 -5.83 0.60 2.52
N PHE A 452 -6.96 -0.08 2.34
CA PHE A 452 -7.28 -0.88 1.17
C PHE A 452 -8.54 -0.34 0.47
N PRO A 453 -8.68 -0.50 -0.85
CA PRO A 453 -9.98 -0.31 -1.47
C PRO A 453 -10.99 -1.27 -0.84
N GLY A 454 -12.26 -0.88 -0.71
CA GLY A 454 -13.31 -1.85 -0.43
C GLY A 454 -13.54 -2.73 -1.66
N ARG A 455 -13.88 -4.00 -1.46
CA ARG A 455 -14.08 -4.94 -2.57
C ARG A 455 -15.11 -4.44 -3.58
N GLU A 456 -16.22 -3.87 -3.12
CA GLU A 456 -17.30 -3.39 -4.00
C GLU A 456 -16.84 -2.25 -4.93
N GLY A 457 -15.70 -1.62 -4.63
CA GLY A 457 -15.21 -0.47 -5.38
C GLY A 457 -15.99 0.79 -5.03
N GLY A 458 -16.14 1.68 -6.00
CA GLY A 458 -16.93 2.91 -5.86
C GLY A 458 -16.35 3.97 -4.92
N GLY A 459 -15.19 3.73 -4.30
CA GLY A 459 -14.58 4.63 -3.32
C GLY A 459 -14.82 4.24 -1.86
N SER A 460 -15.37 3.05 -1.59
CA SER A 460 -15.30 2.43 -0.26
C SER A 460 -13.86 2.12 0.13
N VAL A 461 -13.58 2.08 1.43
CA VAL A 461 -12.24 1.86 1.99
C VAL A 461 -12.31 0.92 3.19
N ASP A 462 -11.42 -0.05 3.21
CA ASP A 462 -11.16 -0.89 4.39
C ASP A 462 -9.90 -0.36 5.09
N LEU A 463 -10.01 -0.08 6.38
CA LEU A 463 -8.86 0.27 7.22
C LEU A 463 -8.49 -0.92 8.10
N GLU A 464 -7.36 -1.55 7.82
CA GLU A 464 -6.70 -2.50 8.72
C GLU A 464 -5.96 -1.69 9.79
N VAL A 465 -6.49 -1.70 11.01
CA VAL A 465 -6.01 -0.93 12.15
C VAL A 465 -5.38 -1.88 13.16
N CYS A 466 -4.12 -1.65 13.51
CA CYS A 466 -3.39 -2.36 14.57
C CYS A 466 -3.16 -1.40 15.73
N LEU A 467 -3.72 -1.71 16.90
CA LEU A 467 -3.60 -0.87 18.11
C LEU A 467 -3.32 -1.75 19.32
N ALA A 468 -2.79 -1.17 20.39
CA ALA A 468 -2.81 -1.81 21.70
C ALA A 468 -4.26 -2.20 22.07
N PRO A 469 -4.50 -3.38 22.69
CA PRO A 469 -5.86 -3.88 22.95
C PRO A 469 -6.80 -2.88 23.63
N GLU A 470 -6.32 -2.18 24.66
CA GLU A 470 -7.09 -1.16 25.37
C GLU A 470 -7.46 0.04 24.48
N THR A 471 -6.56 0.43 23.57
CA THR A 471 -6.82 1.53 22.62
C THR A 471 -7.81 1.08 21.54
N MET A 472 -7.73 -0.17 21.08
CA MET A 472 -8.72 -0.73 20.17
C MET A 472 -10.10 -0.74 20.82
N GLU A 473 -10.22 -1.26 22.04
CA GLU A 473 -11.50 -1.28 22.77
C GLU A 473 -12.08 0.15 22.93
N GLY A 474 -11.23 1.13 23.21
CA GLY A 474 -11.62 2.54 23.27
C GLY A 474 -12.14 3.07 21.92
N LEU A 475 -11.50 2.71 20.81
CA LEU A 475 -11.92 3.09 19.45
C LEU A 475 -13.25 2.43 19.07
N GLU A 476 -13.47 1.18 19.46
CA GLU A 476 -14.69 0.42 19.19
C GLU A 476 -15.91 0.94 19.97
N LYS A 477 -15.67 1.62 21.10
CA LYS A 477 -16.70 2.31 21.88
C LYS A 477 -16.91 3.77 21.44
N ASP A 478 -16.08 4.27 20.52
CA ASP A 478 -16.17 5.64 20.03
C ASP A 478 -17.34 5.80 19.05
N SER A 479 -18.48 6.29 19.54
CA SER A 479 -19.68 6.46 18.72
C SER A 479 -19.50 7.47 17.58
N GLU A 480 -18.58 8.44 17.71
CA GLU A 480 -18.29 9.39 16.64
C GLU A 480 -17.59 8.71 15.47
N PHE A 481 -16.75 7.71 15.75
CA PHE A 481 -16.09 6.88 14.76
C PHE A 481 -17.00 5.79 14.20
N MET A 482 -17.61 5.00 15.08
CA MET A 482 -18.34 3.79 14.74
C MET A 482 -19.61 4.04 13.93
N GLN A 483 -20.20 5.24 14.00
CA GLN A 483 -21.34 5.61 13.13
C GLN A 483 -21.02 5.60 11.62
N TYR A 484 -19.73 5.64 11.25
CA TYR A 484 -19.26 5.60 9.87
C TYR A 484 -18.79 4.21 9.44
N VAL A 485 -18.70 3.26 10.37
CA VAL A 485 -18.28 1.88 10.13
C VAL A 485 -19.51 1.05 9.81
N SER A 486 -19.43 0.24 8.76
CA SER A 486 -20.49 -0.66 8.29
C SER A 486 -20.15 -2.13 8.45
#